data_AF-A0A7X7V2A5-F1
#
_entry.id   AF-A0A7X7V2A5-F1
#
_cell.length_a   1.000
_cell.length_b   1.000
_cell.length_c   1.000
_cell.angle_alpha   90.00
_cell.angle_beta   90.00
_cell.angle_gamma   90.00
#
_symmetry.space_group_name_H-M   'P 1'
#
loop_
_entity.id
_entity.type
_entity.pdbx_description
1 polymer ?
#
loop_
_entity_poly.entity_id
_entity_poly.type
_entity_poly.pdbx_seq_one_letter_code
_entity_poly.pdbx_strand_id
1 'polypeptide(L)' 'MEGSSGSVAMRIEVTQGNYGIWDDVVMVSYQYAAGESRFLEKDIVNFYGTCAGLYSYTSVMGSTITVPSCIAKYVDLQ' A
#
# COMPACT_ATOMS: atom_id res chain seq x y z
N MET A 1 8.13 23.62 12.64
CA MET A 1 7.13 22.53 12.62
C MET A 1 7.35 21.77 11.32
N GLU A 2 8.03 20.63 11.37
CA GLU A 2 8.27 19.80 10.19
C GLU A 2 7.28 18.64 10.18
N GLY A 3 6.16 18.81 9.48
CA GLY A 3 5.36 17.69 9.00
C GLY A 3 5.80 17.43 7.58
N SER A 4 6.76 16.54 7.38
CA SER A 4 7.12 16.14 6.02
C SER A 4 5.93 15.40 5.43
N SER A 5 5.23 16.01 4.48
CA SER A 5 4.21 15.38 3.65
C SER A 5 4.87 14.32 2.78
N GLY A 6 5.23 13.19 3.40
CA GLY A 6 5.88 12.07 2.75
C GLY A 6 4.84 11.22 2.03
N SER A 7 4.96 11.09 0.71
CA SER A 7 4.29 10.00 0.01
C SER A 7 4.99 8.69 0.35
N VAL A 8 4.20 7.66 0.65
CA VAL A 8 4.67 6.30 0.91
C VAL A 8 4.12 5.36 -0.15
N ALA A 9 4.91 4.35 -0.50
CA ALA A 9 4.44 3.22 -1.29
C ALA A 9 4.22 2.02 -0.35
N MET A 10 2.99 1.53 -0.30
CA MET A 10 2.56 0.39 0.52
C MET A 10 2.31 -0.81 -0.38
N ARG A 11 2.82 -1.98 0.00
CA ARG A 11 2.44 -3.27 -0.60
C ARG A 11 1.32 -3.85 0.26
N ILE A 12 0.08 -3.80 -0.24
CA ILE A 12 -1.09 -4.28 0.49
C ILE A 12 -1.55 -5.58 -0.15
N GLU A 13 -1.68 -6.63 0.64
CA GLU A 13 -2.24 -7.93 0.25
C GLU A 13 -3.77 -7.84 0.38
N VAL A 14 -4.49 -8.16 -0.70
CA VAL A 14 -5.94 -7.87 -0.79
C VAL A 14 -6.83 -9.10 -0.73
N THR A 15 -6.25 -10.30 -0.84
CA THR A 15 -6.99 -11.56 -0.81
C THR A 15 -6.78 -12.24 0.54
N GLN A 16 -7.83 -12.32 1.36
CA GLN A 16 -7.79 -13.04 2.63
C GLN A 16 -7.92 -14.55 2.39
N GLY A 17 -6.87 -15.30 2.76
CA GLY A 17 -6.85 -16.75 2.77
C GLY A 17 -7.21 -17.34 4.15
N ASN A 18 -6.90 -18.63 4.32
CA ASN A 18 -7.08 -19.32 5.59
C ASN A 18 -5.99 -18.95 6.61
N TYR A 19 -6.29 -19.11 7.90
CA TYR A 19 -5.35 -18.89 9.01
C TYR A 19 -4.76 -17.47 9.08
N GLY A 20 -5.46 -16.47 8.56
CA GLY A 20 -5.00 -15.08 8.57
C GLY A 20 -3.84 -14.79 7.61
N ILE A 21 -3.60 -15.69 6.65
CA ILE A 21 -2.65 -15.47 5.56
C ILE A 21 -3.35 -14.62 4.50
N TRP A 22 -2.67 -13.57 4.03
CA TRP A 22 -3.13 -12.72 2.95
C TRP A 22 -2.23 -12.88 1.72
N ASP A 23 -2.79 -12.68 0.54
CA ASP A 23 -2.09 -12.78 -0.74
C ASP A 23 -2.59 -11.71 -1.72
N ASP A 24 -2.05 -11.70 -2.94
CA ASP A 24 -2.30 -10.76 -4.02
C ASP A 24 -1.94 -9.33 -3.67
N VAL A 25 -0.75 -8.90 -4.10
CA VAL A 25 -0.23 -7.57 -3.78
C VAL A 25 -0.79 -6.51 -4.73
N VAL A 26 -1.30 -5.42 -4.16
CA VAL A 26 -1.52 -4.15 -4.84
C VAL A 26 -0.49 -3.14 -4.32
N MET A 27 0.17 -2.43 -5.25
CA MET A 27 1.05 -1.31 -4.88
C MET A 27 0.23 -0.04 -4.69
N VAL A 28 0.19 0.49 -3.47
CA VAL A 28 -0.62 1.65 -3.11
C VAL A 28 0.27 2.84 -2.77
N SER A 29 0.17 3.91 -3.55
CA SER A 29 0.77 5.21 -3.19
C SER A 29 -0.19 5.99 -2.32
N TYR A 30 0.26 6.44 -1.16
CA TYR A 30 -0.53 7.25 -0.22
C TYR A 30 0.26 8.45 0.26
N GLN A 31 -0.42 9.56 0.52
CA GLN A 31 0.18 10.77 1.08
C GLN A 31 -0.49 11.05 2.42
N TYR A 32 0.29 10.95 3.49
CA TYR A 32 -0.19 11.29 4.83
C TYR A 32 -0.49 12.77 4.96
N ALA A 33 -1.55 13.09 5.68
CA ALA A 33 -1.80 14.43 6.18
C ALA A 33 -0.80 14.80 7.28
N ALA A 34 -0.56 16.10 7.47
CA ALA A 34 0.33 16.56 8.52
C ALA A 34 -0.20 16.14 9.90
N GLY A 35 0.61 15.38 10.65
CA GLY A 35 0.24 14.88 11.98
C GLY A 35 -0.62 13.61 11.97
N GLU A 36 -0.88 13.03 10.79
CA GLU A 36 -1.55 11.74 10.69
C GLU A 36 -0.68 10.62 11.28
N SER A 37 -1.33 9.66 11.93
CA SER A 37 -0.64 8.48 12.45
C SER A 37 -0.22 7.57 11.30
N ARG A 38 0.97 6.98 11.42
CA ARG A 38 1.46 5.99 10.46
C ARG A 38 0.73 4.66 10.63
N PHE A 39 0.46 3.99 9.52
CA PHE A 39 0.10 2.57 9.52
C PHE A 39 1.32 1.71 9.83
N LEU A 40 1.12 0.63 10.58
CA LEU A 40 2.15 -0.33 10.95
C LEU A 40 2.03 -1.60 10.12
N GLU A 41 3.10 -2.40 10.12
CA GLU A 41 3.05 -3.73 9.52
C GLU A 41 1.97 -4.57 10.22
N LYS A 42 1.16 -5.29 9.43
CA LYS A 42 0.02 -6.14 9.86
C LYS A 42 -1.26 -5.39 10.23
N ASP A 43 -1.31 -4.07 10.09
CA ASP A 43 -2.59 -3.35 10.14
C ASP A 43 -3.48 -3.79 8.97
N ILE A 44 -4.73 -4.12 9.27
CA ILE A 44 -5.73 -4.40 8.24
C ILE A 44 -6.42 -3.08 7.93
N VAL A 45 -6.40 -2.69 6.65
CA VAL A 45 -6.89 -1.38 6.21
C VAL A 45 -7.87 -1.51 5.06
N ASN A 46 -8.77 -0.54 4.95
CA ASN A 46 -9.50 -0.25 3.73
C ASN A 46 -8.79 0.89 3.00
N PHE A 47 -8.63 0.81 1.68
CA PHE A 47 -8.07 1.91 0.90
C PHE A 47 -8.95 2.22 -0.31
N TYR A 48 -9.03 3.50 -0.66
CA TYR A 48 -9.87 4.00 -1.75
C TYR A 48 -9.10 5.01 -2.57
N GLY A 49 -9.14 4.85 -3.89
CA GLY A 49 -8.33 5.69 -4.76
C GLY A 49 -8.55 5.41 -6.24
N THR A 50 -7.63 5.92 -7.04
CA THR A 50 -7.65 5.78 -8.50
C THR A 50 -6.76 4.62 -8.91
N CYS A 51 -7.28 3.72 -9.73
CA CYS A 51 -6.47 2.68 -10.38
C CYS A 51 -5.38 3.33 -11.25
N ALA A 52 -4.12 3.02 -10.97
CA ALA A 52 -2.95 3.56 -11.67
C ALA A 52 -2.35 2.56 -12.68
N GLY A 53 -3.02 1.43 -12.91
CA GLY A 53 -2.60 0.41 -13.87
C GLY A 53 -1.63 -0.58 -13.25
N LEU A 54 -0.55 -0.89 -13.97
CA LEU A 54 0.48 -1.84 -13.54
C LEU A 54 1.71 -1.10 -13.02
N TYR A 55 2.33 -1.66 -11.99
CA TYR A 55 3.58 -1.19 -11.41
C TYR A 55 4.60 -2.33 -11.41
N SER A 56 5.76 -2.10 -12.03
CA SER A 56 6.85 -3.07 -12.13
C SER A 56 8.05 -2.63 -11.31
N TYR A 57 8.61 -3.54 -10.51
CA TYR A 57 9.83 -3.30 -9.72
C TYR A 57 10.73 -4.53 -9.69
N THR A 58 12.03 -4.30 -9.52
CA THR A 58 13.01 -5.38 -9.36
C THR A 58 13.02 -5.84 -7.91
N SER A 59 12.78 -7.14 -7.69
CA SER A 59 12.88 -7.77 -6.38
C SER A 59 14.33 -7.79 -5.87
N VAL A 60 14.52 -8.02 -4.58
CA VAL A 60 15.86 -8.19 -3.99
C VAL A 60 16.62 -9.36 -4.64
N MET A 61 15.90 -10.36 -5.16
CA MET A 61 16.46 -11.50 -5.90
C MET A 61 16.70 -11.19 -7.39
N GLY A 62 16.53 -9.95 -7.84
CA GLY A 62 16.83 -9.51 -9.21
C GLY A 62 15.74 -9.78 -10.25
N SER A 63 14.60 -10.36 -9.86
CA SER A 63 13.48 -10.61 -10.78
C SER A 63 12.54 -9.41 -10.88
N THR A 64 12.06 -9.09 -12.08
CA THR A 64 11.00 -8.08 -12.26
C THR A 64 9.66 -8.63 -11.80
N ILE A 65 9.02 -7.95 -10.86
CA ILE A 65 7.66 -8.23 -10.38
C ILE A 65 6.74 -7.14 -10.92
N THR A 66 5.60 -7.52 -11.50
CA THR A 66 4.57 -6.60 -11.98
C THR A 66 3.26 -6.85 -11.23
N VAL A 67 2.73 -5.81 -10.60
CA VAL A 67 1.50 -5.86 -9.78
C VAL A 67 0.55 -4.72 -10.17
N PRO A 68 -0.77 -4.84 -9.94
CA PRO A 68 -1.68 -3.70 -10.02
C PRO A 68 -1.28 -2.59 -9.04
N SER A 69 -1.65 -1.35 -9.36
CA SER A 69 -1.36 -0.18 -8.53
C SER A 69 -2.54 0.76 -8.35
N CYS A 70 -2.54 1.47 -7.21
CA CYS A 70 -3.55 2.44 -6.83
C CYS A 70 -2.89 3.70 -6.25
N ILE A 71 -3.41 4.87 -6.61
CA ILE A 71 -3.11 6.12 -5.91
C ILE A 71 -4.25 6.33 -4.92
N ALA A 72 -4.01 6.00 -3.65
CA ALA A 72 -4.99 6.08 -2.59
C ALA A 72 -5.24 7.54 -2.19
N LYS A 73 -6.51 7.90 -2.12
CA LYS A 73 -7.00 9.15 -1.53
C LYS A 73 -7.31 8.99 -0.05
N TYR A 74 -7.79 7.81 0.34
CA TYR A 74 -8.14 7.48 1.72
C TYR A 74 -7.60 6.10 2.07
N VAL A 75 -7.12 5.95 3.31
CA VAL A 75 -6.73 4.68 3.92
C VAL A 75 -7.24 4.73 5.36
N ASP A 76 -8.03 3.73 5.75
CA ASP A 76 -8.68 3.67 7.06
C ASP A 76 -8.37 2.32 7.72
N LEU A 77 -8.05 2.32 9.01
CA LEU A 77 -7.87 1.10 9.80
C LEU A 77 -9.22 0.38 9.98
N GLN A 78 -9.23 -0.96 9.86
CA GLN A 78 -10.40 -1.80 10.16
C GLN A 78 -10.60 -2.02 11.66
#